data_AF-A0AAP8MUJ5-F1
#
_entry.id   AF-A0AAP8MUJ5-F1
#
_cell.length_a   1.000
_cell.length_b   1.000
_cell.length_c   1.000
_cell.angle_alpha   90.00
_cell.angle_beta   90.00
_cell.angle_gamma   90.00
#
_symmetry.space_group_name_H-M   'P 1'
#
loop_
_entity.id
_entity.type
_entity.pdbx_description
1 polymer ?
#
loop_
_entity_poly.entity_id
_entity_poly.type
_entity_poly.pdbx_seq_one_letter_code
_entity_poly.pdbx_strand_id
1 'polypeptide(L)'
;MLTLHSHHPLKAFIDSFDGKDPEGVVTFVVERKAHKLTLISGHAERLHMVTLALDDDCSLNTGKFSLNASLFKLMCSPLFDRQHGAESISINVSYQNRRLPNLAFLPRSNTWQNGQGITPSERHLELFESLQSAGFESLSKCWIESALHHTHSYPNLSVFKLNHFEEKLEIVSDTTLHTFDLPYHTNPHIDLKLDPASLQGLRQLCQHSNQSQISVYADSETAVFSDGTTTVGFRLYFDEADMNATPIHYQVETTFSVPVKAMSAELSTHYQVNTLKSQNLTSLYVSCDSVLIGSATQTEGCYQFFETKIAASPAPILYSVTTSQLKRAFDQCKKLNVKEAFLQVLIAPDGCRELGLYKDTGAKHPICTVAIELDTDGLEPMIHTIEYHKTMKPAQGDLFTTE
;
A
#
# COMPACT_ATOMS: atom_id res chain seq x y z
N MET A 1 35.09 18.88 -3.64
CA MET A 1 34.02 19.44 -2.79
C MET A 1 33.14 18.29 -2.28
N LEU A 2 32.05 18.48 -1.55
CA LEU A 2 30.95 17.50 -1.52
C LEU A 2 29.70 18.21 -2.03
N THR A 3 29.15 17.76 -3.14
CA THR A 3 27.89 18.27 -3.67
C THR A 3 26.76 17.35 -3.24
N LEU A 4 25.65 17.93 -2.79
CA LEU A 4 24.41 17.20 -2.53
C LEU A 4 23.30 17.83 -3.35
N HIS A 5 22.53 17.02 -4.06
CA HIS A 5 21.42 17.48 -4.89
C HIS A 5 20.09 17.38 -4.14
N SER A 6 19.16 18.25 -4.48
CA SER A 6 17.79 18.15 -3.97
C SER A 6 17.08 17.00 -4.66
N HIS A 7 16.72 15.97 -3.90
CA HIS A 7 15.84 14.91 -4.38
C HIS A 7 15.01 14.34 -3.22
N HIS A 8 13.87 13.74 -3.59
CA HIS A 8 12.88 13.27 -2.64
C HIS A 8 13.45 12.28 -1.59
N PRO A 9 14.28 11.28 -1.96
CA PRO A 9 14.91 10.38 -0.99
C PRO A 9 15.72 11.08 0.12
N LEU A 10 16.53 12.08 -0.22
CA LEU A 10 17.35 12.79 0.78
C LEU A 10 16.48 13.62 1.72
N LYS A 11 15.39 14.21 1.21
CA LYS A 11 14.42 14.93 2.03
C LYS A 11 13.76 13.99 3.05
N ALA A 12 13.22 12.86 2.59
CA ALA A 12 12.59 11.87 3.46
C ALA A 12 13.58 11.33 4.52
N PHE A 13 14.85 11.14 4.13
CA PHE A 13 15.93 10.77 5.06
C PHE A 13 16.12 11.80 6.17
N ILE A 14 16.25 13.07 5.83
CA ILE A 14 16.45 14.16 6.81
C ILE A 14 15.21 14.41 7.68
N ASP A 15 14.03 14.25 7.11
CA ASP A 15 12.76 14.38 7.83
C ASP A 15 12.57 13.24 8.84
N SER A 16 13.27 12.12 8.67
CA SER A 16 13.22 10.98 9.61
C SER A 16 14.08 11.14 10.88
N PHE A 17 14.92 12.18 10.97
CA PHE A 17 15.74 12.39 12.16
C PHE A 17 14.86 12.78 13.35
N ASP A 18 15.09 12.13 14.49
CA ASP A 18 14.43 12.49 15.73
C ASP A 18 15.00 13.81 16.26
N GLY A 19 14.21 14.89 16.15
CA GLY A 19 14.60 16.20 16.66
C GLY A 19 14.73 16.27 18.19
N LYS A 20 14.32 15.21 18.91
CA LYS A 20 14.45 15.08 20.36
C LYS A 20 15.71 14.35 20.80
N ASP A 21 16.44 13.70 19.88
CA ASP A 21 17.67 13.00 20.19
C ASP A 21 18.89 13.93 20.00
N PRO A 22 19.46 14.50 21.07
CA PRO A 22 20.62 15.37 20.97
C PRO A 22 21.89 14.61 20.55
N GLU A 23 21.92 13.29 20.74
CA GLU A 23 23.06 12.43 20.40
C GLU A 23 22.91 11.77 19.01
N GLY A 24 21.83 12.08 18.29
CA GLY A 24 21.55 11.54 16.98
C GLY A 24 22.67 11.85 15.99
N VAL A 25 23.13 10.83 15.28
CA VAL A 25 24.18 10.94 14.27
C VAL A 25 23.73 10.41 12.91
N VAL A 26 24.36 10.94 11.87
CA VAL A 26 24.31 10.39 10.51
C VAL A 26 25.67 9.78 10.22
N THR A 27 25.69 8.50 9.87
CA THR A 27 26.91 7.82 9.44
C THR A 27 27.05 7.89 7.93
N PHE A 28 28.22 8.30 7.48
CA PHE A 28 28.63 8.40 6.09
C PHE A 28 29.51 7.21 5.76
N VAL A 29 29.13 6.44 4.75
CA VAL A 29 29.95 5.38 4.15
C VAL A 29 30.32 5.86 2.75
N VAL A 30 31.59 6.19 2.55
CA VAL A 30 32.11 6.80 1.33
C VAL A 30 32.87 5.76 0.52
N GLU A 31 32.36 5.43 -0.66
CA GLU A 31 32.94 4.45 -1.58
C GLU A 31 33.32 5.13 -2.91
N ARG A 32 34.47 5.81 -2.94
CA ARG A 32 34.88 6.61 -4.12
C ARG A 32 34.99 5.79 -5.40
N LYS A 33 35.57 4.58 -5.32
CA LYS A 33 35.74 3.71 -6.50
C LYS A 33 34.41 3.28 -7.12
N ALA A 34 33.35 3.23 -6.32
CA ALA A 34 32.01 2.89 -6.77
C ALA A 34 31.16 4.12 -7.07
N HIS A 35 31.69 5.34 -6.90
CA HIS A 35 30.95 6.61 -6.98
C HIS A 35 29.70 6.63 -6.09
N LYS A 36 29.82 6.10 -4.86
CA LYS A 36 28.70 5.97 -3.93
C LYS A 36 28.97 6.64 -2.59
N LEU A 37 27.93 7.28 -2.07
CA LEU A 37 27.83 7.77 -0.70
C LEU A 37 26.56 7.21 -0.07
N THR A 38 26.70 6.36 0.93
CA THR A 38 25.57 5.88 1.73
C THR A 38 25.50 6.64 3.04
N LEU A 39 24.34 7.24 3.31
CA LEU A 39 24.02 7.90 4.56
C LEU A 39 23.10 6.99 5.37
N ILE A 40 23.37 6.86 6.67
CA ILE A 40 22.65 5.99 7.59
C ILE A 40 22.24 6.78 8.82
N SER A 41 20.98 6.67 9.22
CA SER A 41 20.45 7.31 10.43
C SER A 41 19.39 6.45 11.10
N GLY A 42 19.08 6.76 12.36
CA GLY A 42 18.00 6.14 13.11
C GLY A 42 18.51 5.37 14.32
N HIS A 43 17.68 4.47 14.83
CA HIS A 43 17.95 3.69 16.03
C HIS A 43 17.70 2.20 15.79
N ALA A 44 17.81 1.41 16.85
CA ALA A 44 17.45 -0.01 16.91
C ALA A 44 16.16 -0.35 16.17
N GLU A 45 15.16 0.47 16.43
CA GLU A 45 13.77 0.17 16.13
C GLU A 45 13.40 0.57 14.71
N ARG A 46 14.11 1.56 14.19
CA ARG A 46 13.88 2.10 12.86
C ARG A 46 15.16 2.68 12.31
N LEU A 47 15.62 2.10 11.21
CA LEU A 47 16.75 2.58 10.45
C LEU A 47 16.25 3.18 9.14
N HIS A 48 16.92 4.24 8.70
CA HIS A 48 16.77 4.79 7.37
C HIS A 48 18.16 4.93 6.75
N MET A 49 18.27 4.57 5.48
CA MET A 49 19.46 4.76 4.66
C MET A 49 19.09 5.39 3.33
N VAL A 50 19.98 6.23 2.83
CA VAL A 50 19.91 6.73 1.46
C VAL A 50 21.28 6.59 0.79
N THR A 51 21.30 6.02 -0.41
CA THR A 51 22.50 5.88 -1.24
C THR A 51 22.46 6.89 -2.36
N LEU A 52 23.49 7.71 -2.42
CA LEU A 52 23.63 8.83 -3.34
C LEU A 52 24.80 8.56 -4.30
N ALA A 53 24.68 9.10 -5.51
CA ALA A 53 25.82 9.20 -6.41
C ALA A 53 26.84 10.20 -5.84
N LEU A 54 28.12 9.85 -5.93
CA LEU A 54 29.22 10.69 -5.49
C LEU A 54 29.94 11.26 -6.71
N ASP A 55 30.02 12.59 -6.79
CA ASP A 55 30.73 13.28 -7.88
C ASP A 55 32.22 12.91 -7.94
N ASP A 56 32.77 12.91 -9.15
CA ASP A 56 34.18 12.57 -9.41
C ASP A 56 35.16 13.52 -8.70
N ASP A 57 34.79 14.80 -8.60
CA ASP A 57 35.56 15.86 -7.94
C ASP A 57 35.33 15.90 -6.41
N CYS A 58 34.66 14.88 -5.86
CA CYS A 58 34.43 14.80 -4.44
C CYS A 58 35.75 14.80 -3.66
N SER A 59 35.82 15.62 -2.62
CA SER A 59 36.99 15.78 -1.75
C SER A 59 36.98 14.84 -0.55
N LEU A 60 35.90 14.07 -0.34
CA LEU A 60 35.90 13.03 0.69
C LEU A 60 36.82 11.88 0.28
N ASN A 61 37.61 11.38 1.23
CA ASN A 61 38.35 10.15 1.11
C ASN A 61 37.42 8.95 1.31
N THR A 62 37.77 7.81 0.71
CA THR A 62 37.09 6.53 1.00
C THR A 62 37.22 6.21 2.49
N GLY A 63 36.10 5.85 3.12
CA GLY A 63 36.07 5.58 4.55
C GLY A 63 34.69 5.76 5.17
N LYS A 64 34.65 5.68 6.50
CA LYS A 64 33.43 5.73 7.30
C LYS A 64 33.61 6.82 8.38
N PHE A 65 32.63 7.69 8.58
CA PHE A 65 32.61 8.68 9.66
C PHE A 65 31.18 9.03 10.05
N SER A 66 30.97 9.75 11.15
CA SER A 66 29.64 10.27 11.50
C SER A 66 29.64 11.77 11.73
N LEU A 67 28.46 12.37 11.60
CA LEU A 67 28.20 13.77 11.91
C LEU A 67 26.93 13.86 12.78
N ASN A 68 26.83 14.89 13.62
CA ASN A 68 25.59 15.19 14.32
C ASN A 68 24.44 15.38 13.31
N ALA A 69 23.33 14.68 13.53
CA ALA A 69 22.21 14.62 12.61
C ALA A 69 21.49 15.97 12.48
N SER A 70 21.31 16.69 13.59
CA SER A 70 20.69 18.02 13.61
C SER A 70 21.53 19.05 12.83
N LEU A 71 22.87 18.98 12.95
CA LEU A 71 23.76 19.80 12.13
C LEU A 71 23.66 19.44 10.65
N PHE A 72 23.65 18.15 10.30
CA PHE A 72 23.51 17.72 8.91
C PHE A 72 22.19 18.18 8.29
N LYS A 73 21.08 18.06 9.05
CA LYS A 73 19.76 18.57 8.68
C LYS A 73 19.78 20.07 8.42
N LEU A 74 20.43 20.83 9.30
CA LEU A 74 20.58 22.27 9.13
C LEU A 74 21.38 22.62 7.85
N MET A 75 22.47 21.89 7.58
CA MET A 75 23.27 22.07 6.35
C MET A 75 22.45 21.78 5.09
N CYS A 76 21.59 20.77 5.12
CA CYS A 76 20.76 20.40 3.98
C CYS A 76 19.50 21.26 3.81
N SER A 77 19.10 22.03 4.83
CA SER A 77 17.86 22.82 4.79
C SER A 77 17.68 23.71 3.55
N PRO A 78 18.71 24.34 2.95
CA PRO A 78 18.54 25.17 1.75
C PRO A 78 18.09 24.41 0.50
N LEU A 79 18.32 23.08 0.43
CA LEU A 79 17.83 22.23 -0.66
C LEU A 79 16.30 22.11 -0.69
N PHE A 80 15.64 22.35 0.45
CA PHE A 80 14.21 22.06 0.64
C PHE A 80 13.39 23.27 1.09
N ASP A 81 14.03 24.42 1.28
CA ASP A 81 13.34 25.68 1.60
C ASP A 81 12.57 26.21 0.38
N ARG A 82 11.30 26.57 0.58
CA ARG A 82 10.38 27.01 -0.49
C ARG A 82 10.79 28.33 -1.15
N GLN A 83 11.59 29.15 -0.46
CA GLN A 83 12.03 30.44 -0.99
C GLN A 83 13.29 30.35 -1.85
N HIS A 84 14.10 29.29 -1.70
CA HIS A 84 15.42 29.19 -2.32
C HIS A 84 15.64 27.91 -3.14
N GLY A 85 14.94 26.81 -2.82
CA GLY A 85 14.85 25.59 -3.61
C GLY A 85 16.13 25.20 -4.35
N ALA A 86 17.27 25.23 -3.68
CA ALA A 86 18.55 25.07 -4.36
C ALA A 86 18.62 23.66 -4.97
N GLU A 87 18.93 23.57 -6.27
CA GLU A 87 19.08 22.28 -6.95
C GLU A 87 20.23 21.45 -6.36
N SER A 88 21.23 22.14 -5.79
CA SER A 88 22.36 21.53 -5.09
C SER A 88 22.96 22.45 -4.03
N ILE A 89 23.62 21.85 -3.04
CA ILE A 89 24.49 22.54 -2.08
C ILE A 89 25.91 21.99 -2.18
N SER A 90 26.87 22.86 -1.89
CA SER A 90 28.29 22.52 -1.88
C SER A 90 28.86 22.64 -0.47
N ILE A 91 29.32 21.52 0.07
CA ILE A 91 29.95 21.42 1.38
C ILE A 91 31.47 21.34 1.17
N ASN A 92 32.21 22.25 1.79
CA ASN A 92 33.67 22.25 1.75
C ASN A 92 34.19 21.17 2.70
N VAL A 93 35.11 20.33 2.20
CA VAL A 93 35.70 19.24 2.94
C VAL A 93 37.18 19.54 3.16
N SER A 94 37.64 19.49 4.41
CA SER A 94 39.06 19.64 4.76
C SER A 94 39.46 18.62 5.82
N TYR A 95 40.68 18.09 5.74
CA TYR A 95 41.17 17.13 6.74
C TYR A 95 42.04 17.78 7.82
N GLN A 96 42.64 18.97 7.56
CA GLN A 96 43.46 19.73 8.52
C GLN A 96 44.47 18.84 9.31
N ASN A 97 45.15 17.91 8.62
CA ASN A 97 46.07 16.91 9.21
C ASN A 97 45.42 15.90 10.18
N ARG A 98 44.08 15.75 10.16
CA ARG A 98 43.31 14.74 10.90
C ARG A 98 42.90 13.60 9.98
N ARG A 99 42.55 12.46 10.60
CA ARG A 99 42.00 11.29 9.88
C ARG A 99 40.55 11.52 9.40
N LEU A 100 39.76 12.26 10.16
CA LEU A 100 38.34 12.49 9.89
C LEU A 100 38.09 13.89 9.29
N PRO A 101 37.14 14.02 8.35
CA PRO A 101 36.91 15.28 7.65
C PRO A 101 36.28 16.33 8.57
N ASN A 102 36.59 17.59 8.30
CA ASN A 102 35.85 18.76 8.75
C ASN A 102 35.03 19.28 7.57
N LEU A 103 33.73 19.43 7.79
CA LEU A 103 32.74 19.87 6.81
C LEU A 103 32.36 21.32 7.12
N ALA A 104 32.50 22.21 6.13
CA ALA A 104 32.15 23.62 6.24
C ALA A 104 31.14 23.99 5.15
N PHE A 105 30.00 24.53 5.56
CA PHE A 105 28.94 24.96 4.66
C PHE A 105 28.68 26.46 4.82
N LEU A 106 28.60 27.19 3.71
CA LEU A 106 28.31 28.62 3.69
C LEU A 106 26.93 28.85 3.05
N PRO A 107 25.82 28.75 3.81
CA PRO A 107 24.47 28.95 3.27
C PRO A 107 24.24 30.37 2.74
N ARG A 108 24.91 31.39 3.30
CA ARG A 108 24.78 32.81 2.94
C ARG A 108 26.12 33.50 3.13
N SER A 109 26.29 34.66 2.51
CA SER A 109 27.57 35.40 2.42
C SER A 109 28.23 35.76 3.76
N ASN A 110 27.54 35.65 4.90
CA ASN A 110 28.09 35.92 6.24
C ASN A 110 27.70 34.86 7.29
N THR A 111 27.29 33.67 6.87
CA THR A 111 26.92 32.58 7.78
C THR A 111 27.65 31.33 7.35
N TRP A 112 28.38 30.71 8.27
CA TRP A 112 29.02 29.43 8.03
C TRP A 112 28.64 28.44 9.14
N GLN A 113 28.58 27.17 8.75
CA GLN A 113 28.30 26.04 9.63
C GLN A 113 29.48 25.08 9.51
N ASN A 114 30.02 24.65 10.64
CA ASN A 114 31.16 23.73 10.68
C ASN A 114 30.78 22.47 11.44
N GLY A 115 31.21 21.32 10.92
CA GLY A 115 30.98 20.02 11.51
C GLY A 115 32.23 19.16 11.41
N GLN A 116 32.79 18.80 12.56
CA GLN A 116 33.89 17.84 12.61
C GLN A 116 33.31 16.42 12.58
N GLY A 117 33.77 15.62 11.62
CA GLY A 117 33.45 14.19 11.59
C GLY A 117 33.99 13.49 12.83
N ILE A 118 33.16 12.62 13.40
CA ILE A 118 33.46 11.76 14.56
C ILE A 118 33.53 10.29 14.12
N THR A 119 33.92 9.42 15.05
CA THR A 119 33.92 7.96 14.86
C THR A 119 32.54 7.51 14.35
N PRO A 120 32.48 6.63 13.34
CA PRO A 120 31.20 6.13 12.84
C PRO A 120 30.43 5.36 13.92
N SER A 121 29.11 5.46 13.89
CA SER A 121 28.24 4.66 14.78
C SER A 121 28.42 3.18 14.48
N GLU A 122 28.93 2.41 15.44
CA GLU A 122 29.15 0.96 15.31
C GLU A 122 27.84 0.25 14.94
N ARG A 123 26.74 0.64 15.59
CA ARG A 123 25.41 0.11 15.30
C ARG A 123 24.98 0.31 13.85
N HIS A 124 25.23 1.49 13.27
CA HIS A 124 24.92 1.74 11.87
C HIS A 124 25.75 0.85 10.95
N LEU A 125 27.00 0.58 11.31
CA LEU A 125 27.90 -0.24 10.50
C LEU A 125 27.56 -1.73 10.60
N GLU A 126 27.26 -2.25 11.79
CA GLU A 126 26.84 -3.64 11.99
C GLU A 126 25.60 -3.95 11.13
N LEU A 127 24.62 -3.06 11.16
CA LEU A 127 23.41 -3.22 10.35
C LEU A 127 23.71 -3.04 8.86
N PHE A 128 24.53 -2.06 8.47
CA PHE A 128 24.96 -1.91 7.08
C PHE A 128 25.60 -3.19 6.53
N GLU A 129 26.44 -3.83 7.32
CA GLU A 129 27.12 -5.08 6.96
C GLU A 129 26.14 -6.26 6.92
N SER A 130 25.20 -6.35 7.86
CA SER A 130 24.17 -7.42 7.83
C SER A 130 23.29 -7.32 6.58
N LEU A 131 22.92 -6.10 6.18
CA LEU A 131 22.14 -5.85 4.96
C LEU A 131 22.88 -6.25 3.69
N GLN A 132 24.21 -6.10 3.64
CA GLN A 132 24.99 -6.55 2.47
C GLN A 132 24.99 -8.07 2.31
N SER A 133 24.80 -8.80 3.41
CA SER A 133 24.71 -10.27 3.42
C SER A 133 23.29 -10.81 3.38
N ALA A 134 22.27 -9.95 3.45
CA ALA A 134 20.88 -10.37 3.52
C ALA A 134 20.38 -10.96 2.20
N GLY A 135 19.64 -12.06 2.27
CA GLY A 135 18.98 -12.69 1.14
C GLY A 135 17.71 -11.95 0.75
N PHE A 136 17.87 -10.80 0.09
CA PHE A 136 16.72 -10.02 -0.40
C PHE A 136 15.97 -10.74 -1.51
N GLU A 137 14.65 -10.74 -1.41
CA GLU A 137 13.75 -11.11 -2.49
C GLU A 137 13.28 -9.87 -3.24
N SER A 138 13.22 -9.94 -4.56
CA SER A 138 12.78 -8.82 -5.39
C SER A 138 11.29 -8.94 -5.69
N LEU A 139 10.50 -8.00 -5.15
CA LEU A 139 9.05 -8.00 -5.26
C LEU A 139 8.57 -6.89 -6.18
N SER A 140 7.60 -7.21 -7.06
CA SER A 140 6.99 -6.18 -7.90
C SER A 140 6.25 -5.17 -7.04
N LYS A 141 6.52 -3.88 -7.24
CA LYS A 141 5.81 -2.79 -6.57
C LYS A 141 4.29 -2.89 -6.78
N CYS A 142 3.85 -3.22 -7.99
CA CYS A 142 2.43 -3.38 -8.31
C CYS A 142 1.79 -4.54 -7.53
N TRP A 143 2.55 -5.62 -7.33
CA TRP A 143 2.12 -6.75 -6.50
C TRP A 143 1.99 -6.33 -5.04
N ILE A 144 3.01 -5.66 -4.47
CA ILE A 144 2.99 -5.17 -3.09
C ILE A 144 1.82 -4.23 -2.86
N GLU A 145 1.61 -3.26 -3.74
CA GLU A 145 0.49 -2.31 -3.64
C GLU A 145 -0.87 -3.01 -3.69
N SER A 146 -0.98 -4.10 -4.45
CA SER A 146 -2.19 -4.92 -4.51
C SER A 146 -2.40 -5.71 -3.21
N ALA A 147 -1.35 -6.29 -2.64
CA ALA A 147 -1.41 -7.00 -1.36
C ALA A 147 -1.73 -6.04 -0.20
N LEU A 148 -1.10 -4.86 -0.18
CA LEU A 148 -1.39 -3.79 0.76
C LEU A 148 -2.83 -3.29 0.63
N HIS A 149 -3.52 -3.53 -0.48
CA HIS A 149 -4.90 -3.11 -0.66
C HIS A 149 -5.85 -3.74 0.36
N HIS A 150 -5.62 -5.00 0.72
CA HIS A 150 -6.43 -5.74 1.70
C HIS A 150 -6.49 -5.05 3.05
N THR A 151 -5.43 -4.32 3.41
CA THR A 151 -5.29 -3.66 4.71
C THR A 151 -6.18 -2.43 4.88
N HIS A 152 -6.76 -1.86 3.81
CA HIS A 152 -7.59 -0.65 3.91
C HIS A 152 -8.90 -0.87 4.67
N SER A 153 -9.41 -2.10 4.68
CA SER A 153 -10.64 -2.46 5.40
C SER A 153 -10.39 -2.72 6.89
N TYR A 154 -9.12 -2.71 7.34
CA TYR A 154 -8.71 -3.10 8.69
C TYR A 154 -7.90 -1.98 9.36
N PRO A 155 -8.58 -0.94 9.89
CA PRO A 155 -7.91 0.20 10.51
C PRO A 155 -7.12 -0.17 11.78
N ASN A 156 -7.55 -1.23 12.48
CA ASN A 156 -6.91 -1.75 13.70
C ASN A 156 -6.06 -3.00 13.44
N LEU A 157 -5.52 -3.14 12.22
CA LEU A 157 -4.63 -4.24 11.90
C LEU A 157 -3.41 -4.24 12.85
N SER A 158 -3.12 -5.40 13.41
CA SER A 158 -1.95 -5.68 14.25
C SER A 158 -0.88 -6.50 13.52
N VAL A 159 -1.29 -7.40 12.62
CA VAL A 159 -0.34 -8.24 11.87
C VAL A 159 -0.76 -8.39 10.42
N PHE A 160 0.20 -8.21 9.52
CA PHE A 160 0.10 -8.57 8.11
C PHE A 160 1.02 -9.77 7.84
N LYS A 161 0.47 -10.86 7.31
CA LYS A 161 1.19 -12.09 7.01
C LYS A 161 1.01 -12.47 5.55
N LEU A 162 2.10 -12.87 4.93
CA LEU A 162 2.11 -13.58 3.67
C LEU A 162 2.74 -14.95 3.90
N ASN A 163 2.01 -15.99 3.51
CA ASN A 163 2.46 -17.36 3.56
C ASN A 163 2.59 -17.87 2.12
N HIS A 164 3.83 -18.07 1.67
CA HIS A 164 4.07 -18.50 0.30
C HIS A 164 3.69 -19.97 0.07
N PHE A 165 3.89 -20.84 1.06
CA PHE A 165 3.60 -22.27 0.96
C PHE A 165 2.10 -22.53 0.83
N GLU A 166 1.30 -21.80 1.60
CA GLU A 166 -0.16 -21.93 1.58
C GLU A 166 -0.84 -21.03 0.55
N GLU A 167 -0.07 -20.16 -0.13
CA GLU A 167 -0.55 -19.15 -1.07
C GLU A 167 -1.65 -18.25 -0.48
N LYS A 168 -1.43 -17.76 0.74
CA LYS A 168 -2.41 -16.97 1.50
C LYS A 168 -1.85 -15.65 1.99
N LEU A 169 -2.74 -14.66 2.03
CA LEU A 169 -2.56 -13.40 2.71
C LEU A 169 -3.45 -13.40 3.95
N GLU A 170 -2.86 -13.05 5.07
CA GLU A 170 -3.47 -13.13 6.39
C GLU A 170 -3.36 -11.76 7.07
N ILE A 171 -4.47 -11.30 7.61
CA ILE A 171 -4.57 -10.03 8.33
C ILE A 171 -5.16 -10.33 9.70
N VAL A 172 -4.45 -9.92 10.75
CA VAL A 172 -5.00 -9.90 12.11
C VAL A 172 -5.48 -8.49 12.40
N SER A 173 -6.76 -8.34 12.73
CA SER A 173 -7.38 -7.10 13.20
C SER A 173 -8.26 -7.44 14.39
N ASP A 174 -8.17 -6.65 15.47
CA ASP A 174 -9.01 -6.85 16.66
C ASP A 174 -8.99 -8.31 17.15
N THR A 175 -7.80 -8.94 17.18
CA THR A 175 -7.55 -10.35 17.56
C THR A 175 -8.19 -11.43 16.67
N THR A 176 -8.77 -11.02 15.53
CA THR A 176 -9.41 -11.91 14.57
C THR A 176 -8.52 -12.10 13.34
N LEU A 177 -8.34 -13.35 12.90
CA LEU A 177 -7.58 -13.68 11.70
C LEU A 177 -8.49 -13.73 10.48
N HIS A 178 -8.25 -12.82 9.53
CA HIS A 178 -8.84 -12.79 8.20
C HIS A 178 -7.87 -13.41 7.19
N THR A 179 -8.39 -14.28 6.33
CA THR A 179 -7.58 -15.01 5.36
C THR A 179 -8.09 -14.77 3.95
N PHE A 180 -7.17 -14.52 3.04
CA PHE A 180 -7.42 -14.26 1.62
C PHE A 180 -6.56 -15.17 0.76
N ASP A 181 -7.12 -15.62 -0.35
CA ASP A 181 -6.35 -16.31 -1.39
C ASP A 181 -5.39 -15.29 -2.03
N LEU A 182 -4.11 -15.65 -2.22
CA LEU A 182 -3.17 -14.88 -3.05
C LEU A 182 -3.40 -15.26 -4.52
N PRO A 183 -4.16 -14.48 -5.31
CA PRO A 183 -4.60 -14.92 -6.62
C PRO A 183 -3.64 -14.46 -7.73
N TYR A 184 -2.49 -13.89 -7.37
CA TYR A 184 -1.61 -13.22 -8.31
C TYR A 184 -0.82 -14.25 -9.12
N HIS A 185 -0.75 -14.06 -10.44
CA HIS A 185 -0.04 -14.97 -11.35
C HIS A 185 1.46 -15.14 -11.04
N THR A 186 2.04 -14.27 -10.22
CA THR A 186 3.43 -14.29 -9.77
C THR A 186 3.50 -14.01 -8.27
N ASN A 187 2.95 -14.93 -7.46
CA ASN A 187 3.08 -14.83 -6.01
C ASN A 187 4.55 -14.90 -5.61
N PRO A 188 4.98 -14.06 -4.66
CA PRO A 188 6.38 -14.02 -4.26
C PRO A 188 6.73 -15.24 -3.40
N HIS A 189 7.94 -15.76 -3.58
CA HIS A 189 8.47 -16.88 -2.81
C HIS A 189 9.09 -16.41 -1.50
N ILE A 190 8.35 -15.63 -0.72
CA ILE A 190 8.80 -15.09 0.57
C ILE A 190 7.72 -15.26 1.62
N ASP A 191 8.08 -15.68 2.83
CA ASP A 191 7.20 -15.53 3.98
C ASP A 191 7.44 -14.15 4.59
N LEU A 192 6.38 -13.36 4.71
CA LEU A 192 6.47 -11.99 5.19
C LEU A 192 5.56 -11.82 6.38
N LYS A 193 6.09 -11.26 7.45
CA LYS A 193 5.31 -10.96 8.66
C LYS A 193 5.65 -9.55 9.13
N LEU A 194 4.67 -8.66 9.05
CA LEU A 194 4.85 -7.24 9.32
C LEU A 194 3.89 -6.77 10.40
N ASP A 195 4.42 -5.92 11.27
CA ASP A 195 3.65 -5.12 12.22
C ASP A 195 3.15 -3.82 11.54
N PRO A 196 2.32 -3.00 12.20
CA PRO A 196 1.74 -1.82 11.57
C PRO A 196 2.80 -0.77 11.16
N ALA A 197 3.89 -0.65 11.93
CA ALA A 197 4.95 0.32 11.69
C ALA A 197 5.77 -0.04 10.43
N SER A 198 6.19 -1.29 10.32
CA SER A 198 6.92 -1.82 9.17
C SER A 198 6.04 -1.84 7.91
N LEU A 199 4.77 -2.22 8.03
CA LEU A 199 3.81 -2.17 6.92
C LEU A 199 3.62 -0.74 6.38
N GLN A 200 3.49 0.24 7.28
CA GLN A 200 3.42 1.65 6.89
C GLN A 200 4.72 2.12 6.24
N GLY A 201 5.87 1.65 6.71
CA GLY A 201 7.18 1.88 6.08
C GLY A 201 7.25 1.38 4.64
N LEU A 202 6.81 0.14 4.40
CA LEU A 202 6.74 -0.45 3.07
C LEU A 202 5.80 0.34 2.15
N ARG A 203 4.62 0.73 2.66
CA ARG A 203 3.66 1.56 1.92
C ARG A 203 4.26 2.90 1.52
N GLN A 204 4.94 3.58 2.45
CA GLN A 204 5.62 4.84 2.17
C GLN A 204 6.74 4.67 1.14
N LEU A 205 7.54 3.61 1.23
CA LEU A 205 8.59 3.35 0.24
C LEU A 205 7.98 3.14 -1.15
N CYS A 206 6.93 2.33 -1.27
CA CYS A 206 6.24 2.12 -2.54
C CYS A 206 5.72 3.44 -3.13
N GLN A 207 5.04 4.27 -2.32
CA GLN A 207 4.47 5.53 -2.79
C GLN A 207 5.50 6.51 -3.37
N HIS A 208 6.71 6.54 -2.82
CA HIS A 208 7.73 7.52 -3.19
C HIS A 208 8.81 6.97 -4.13
N SER A 209 8.84 5.65 -4.33
CA SER A 209 9.81 5.02 -5.23
C SER A 209 9.33 5.08 -6.68
N ASN A 210 10.27 5.36 -7.58
CA ASN A 210 10.07 5.25 -9.03
C ASN A 210 10.43 3.85 -9.57
N GLN A 211 10.93 2.95 -8.72
CA GLN A 211 11.29 1.60 -9.14
C GLN A 211 10.05 0.73 -9.31
N SER A 212 10.11 -0.19 -10.28
CA SER A 212 9.07 -1.21 -10.49
C SER A 212 9.21 -2.40 -9.54
N GLN A 213 10.36 -2.54 -8.87
CA GLN A 213 10.70 -3.62 -7.95
C GLN A 213 11.20 -3.04 -6.63
N ILE A 214 10.85 -3.70 -5.54
CA ILE A 214 11.30 -3.40 -4.18
C ILE A 214 11.98 -4.66 -3.65
N SER A 215 13.21 -4.51 -3.18
CA SER A 215 13.92 -5.58 -2.47
C SER A 215 13.38 -5.68 -1.05
N VAL A 216 12.95 -6.88 -0.65
CA VAL A 216 12.35 -7.16 0.65
C VAL A 216 13.15 -8.24 1.36
N TYR A 217 13.45 -8.02 2.62
CA TYR A 217 14.00 -9.01 3.53
C TYR A 217 13.20 -8.94 4.83
N ALA A 218 12.81 -10.08 5.37
CA ALA A 218 12.20 -10.15 6.69
C ALA A 218 12.55 -11.46 7.37
N ASP A 219 12.79 -11.39 8.67
CA ASP A 219 12.95 -12.54 9.56
C ASP A 219 12.01 -12.41 10.78
N SER A 220 12.29 -13.13 11.86
CA SER A 220 11.47 -13.07 13.07
C SER A 220 11.59 -11.76 13.85
N GLU A 221 12.66 -10.99 13.64
CA GLU A 221 13.00 -9.81 14.44
C GLU A 221 13.02 -8.52 13.63
N THR A 222 13.26 -8.59 12.32
CA THR A 222 13.48 -7.41 11.48
C THR A 222 12.80 -7.53 10.13
N ALA A 223 12.39 -6.38 9.59
CA ALA A 223 11.95 -6.23 8.21
C ALA A 223 12.68 -5.06 7.54
N VAL A 224 13.15 -5.29 6.33
CA VAL A 224 13.94 -4.32 5.56
C VAL A 224 13.40 -4.24 4.15
N PHE A 225 13.21 -3.01 3.68
CA PHE A 225 12.70 -2.72 2.35
C PHE A 225 13.64 -1.74 1.65
N SER A 226 13.97 -2.00 0.40
CA SER A 226 14.85 -1.14 -0.39
C SER A 226 14.36 -0.97 -1.82
N ASP A 227 14.45 0.24 -2.36
CA ASP A 227 14.31 0.51 -3.79
C ASP A 227 15.66 0.74 -4.48
N GLY A 228 16.76 0.35 -3.84
CA GLY A 228 18.12 0.57 -4.32
C GLY A 228 18.67 1.98 -4.06
N THR A 229 17.83 2.97 -3.80
CA THR A 229 18.25 4.33 -3.38
C THR A 229 17.96 4.54 -1.89
N THR A 230 16.73 4.29 -1.48
CA THR A 230 16.27 4.34 -0.10
C THR A 230 16.16 2.93 0.45
N THR A 231 16.69 2.72 1.65
CA THR A 231 16.47 1.51 2.43
C THR A 231 15.90 1.88 3.78
N VAL A 232 14.82 1.24 4.19
CA VAL A 232 14.19 1.40 5.50
C VAL A 232 14.17 0.06 6.21
N GLY A 233 14.60 0.05 7.47
CA GLY A 233 14.64 -1.12 8.33
C GLY A 233 13.80 -0.90 9.58
N PHE A 234 13.13 -1.96 10.02
CA PHE A 234 12.24 -1.96 11.18
C PHE A 234 12.57 -3.15 12.05
N ARG A 235 12.56 -2.94 13.36
CA ARG A 235 12.43 -4.04 14.31
C ARG A 235 10.96 -4.40 14.42
N LEU A 236 10.67 -5.69 14.41
CA LEU A 236 9.32 -6.23 14.42
C LEU A 236 8.86 -6.52 15.83
N TYR A 237 7.64 -6.10 16.15
CA TYR A 237 6.97 -6.39 17.41
C TYR A 237 5.61 -7.02 17.17
N PHE A 238 5.38 -8.16 17.81
CA PHE A 238 4.10 -8.87 17.71
C PHE A 238 3.62 -9.23 19.11
N ASP A 239 2.34 -8.97 19.39
CA ASP A 239 1.69 -9.50 20.58
C ASP A 239 1.48 -11.01 20.42
N GLU A 240 1.69 -11.77 21.49
CA GLU A 240 1.47 -13.21 21.51
C GLU A 240 -0.01 -13.55 21.23
N ALA A 241 -0.95 -12.71 21.68
CA ALA A 241 -2.38 -12.88 21.42
C ALA A 241 -2.68 -12.75 19.92
N ASP A 242 -2.12 -11.74 19.24
CA ASP A 242 -2.27 -11.55 17.79
C ASP A 242 -1.61 -12.69 17.00
N MET A 243 -0.53 -13.25 17.53
CA MET A 243 0.13 -14.39 16.91
C MET A 243 -0.68 -15.67 16.94
N ASN A 244 -1.51 -15.81 17.96
CA ASN A 244 -2.40 -16.95 18.17
C ASN A 244 -3.86 -16.63 17.82
N ALA A 245 -4.10 -15.54 17.07
CA ALA A 245 -5.42 -15.14 16.63
C ALA A 245 -6.13 -16.28 15.87
N THR A 246 -7.41 -16.49 16.17
CA THR A 246 -8.18 -17.57 15.54
C THR A 246 -8.83 -17.10 14.24
N PRO A 247 -8.93 -17.97 13.23
CA PRO A 247 -9.66 -17.65 11.99
C PRO A 247 -11.09 -17.21 12.28
N ILE A 248 -11.55 -16.16 11.61
CA ILE A 248 -12.97 -15.80 11.64
C ILE A 248 -13.81 -16.93 11.04
N HIS A 249 -14.98 -17.18 11.64
CA HIS A 249 -15.92 -18.18 11.15
C HIS A 249 -17.18 -17.47 10.69
N TYR A 250 -17.33 -17.38 9.37
CA TYR A 250 -18.50 -16.77 8.75
C TYR A 250 -19.62 -17.80 8.56
N GLN A 251 -20.86 -17.36 8.76
CA GLN A 251 -22.04 -18.05 8.25
C GLN A 251 -22.37 -17.51 6.86
N VAL A 252 -22.54 -18.40 5.87
CA VAL A 252 -22.94 -18.01 4.51
C VAL A 252 -24.46 -17.78 4.48
N GLU A 253 -24.89 -16.58 4.10
CA GLU A 253 -26.30 -16.21 3.95
C GLU A 253 -26.82 -16.55 2.54
N THR A 254 -26.08 -16.17 1.50
CA THR A 254 -26.44 -16.46 0.10
C THR A 254 -25.19 -16.52 -0.78
N THR A 255 -25.30 -17.19 -1.93
CA THR A 255 -24.22 -17.33 -2.92
C THR A 255 -24.76 -17.08 -4.33
N PHE A 256 -24.02 -16.36 -5.15
CA PHE A 256 -24.39 -16.07 -6.54
C PHE A 256 -23.13 -15.82 -7.38
N SER A 257 -23.28 -15.71 -8.70
CA SER A 257 -22.18 -15.35 -9.60
C SER A 257 -22.54 -14.16 -10.48
N VAL A 258 -21.53 -13.39 -10.86
CA VAL A 258 -21.68 -12.32 -11.85
C VAL A 258 -20.47 -12.22 -12.80
N PRO A 259 -20.68 -11.85 -14.06
CA PRO A 259 -19.60 -11.60 -15.00
C PRO A 259 -18.80 -10.35 -14.63
N VAL A 260 -17.52 -10.51 -14.28
CA VAL A 260 -16.64 -9.42 -13.78
C VAL A 260 -16.55 -8.26 -14.75
N LYS A 261 -16.39 -8.55 -16.04
CA LYS A 261 -16.24 -7.51 -17.08
C LYS A 261 -17.50 -6.65 -17.19
N ALA A 262 -18.69 -7.26 -17.16
CA ALA A 262 -19.95 -6.54 -17.31
C ALA A 262 -20.29 -5.77 -16.03
N MET A 263 -20.08 -6.38 -14.86
CA MET A 263 -20.26 -5.70 -13.57
C MET A 263 -19.35 -4.48 -13.42
N SER A 264 -18.06 -4.61 -13.74
CA SER A 264 -17.08 -3.51 -13.68
C SER A 264 -17.42 -2.39 -14.68
N ALA A 265 -17.91 -2.75 -15.87
CA ALA A 265 -18.38 -1.77 -16.86
C ALA A 265 -19.60 -1.01 -16.34
N GLU A 266 -20.59 -1.70 -15.78
CA GLU A 266 -21.82 -1.07 -15.27
C GLU A 266 -21.55 -0.13 -14.10
N LEU A 267 -20.77 -0.57 -13.11
CA LEU A 267 -20.36 0.30 -12.01
C LEU A 267 -19.63 1.55 -12.54
N SER A 268 -18.84 1.41 -13.61
CA SER A 268 -18.18 2.55 -14.24
C SER A 268 -19.17 3.49 -14.93
N THR A 269 -20.25 2.97 -15.54
CA THR A 269 -21.35 3.76 -16.10
C THR A 269 -22.09 4.54 -15.01
N HIS A 270 -22.45 3.89 -13.90
CA HIS A 270 -23.08 4.56 -12.75
C HIS A 270 -22.22 5.75 -12.26
N TYR A 271 -20.90 5.57 -12.22
CA TYR A 271 -19.94 6.60 -11.82
C TYR A 271 -19.84 7.81 -12.77
N GLN A 272 -20.36 7.72 -14.00
CA GLN A 272 -20.42 8.86 -14.93
C GLN A 272 -21.53 9.84 -14.55
N VAL A 273 -22.53 9.40 -13.79
CA VAL A 273 -23.58 10.26 -13.26
C VAL A 273 -23.09 10.91 -11.97
N ASN A 274 -22.92 12.24 -11.99
CA ASN A 274 -22.30 12.98 -10.88
C ASN A 274 -23.04 12.82 -9.55
N THR A 275 -24.37 12.75 -9.57
CA THR A 275 -25.18 12.59 -8.35
C THR A 275 -24.96 11.21 -7.72
N LEU A 276 -24.98 10.15 -8.53
CA LEU A 276 -24.74 8.77 -8.10
C LEU A 276 -23.31 8.61 -7.57
N LYS A 277 -22.34 9.19 -8.27
CA LYS A 277 -20.94 9.25 -7.80
C LYS A 277 -20.82 9.94 -6.44
N SER A 278 -21.56 11.03 -6.22
CA SER A 278 -21.55 11.76 -4.95
C SER A 278 -22.23 10.99 -3.82
N GLN A 279 -23.30 10.26 -4.12
CA GLN A 279 -24.00 9.41 -3.15
C GLN A 279 -23.17 8.18 -2.76
N ASN A 280 -22.39 7.63 -3.71
CA ASN A 280 -21.45 6.53 -3.51
C ASN A 280 -22.10 5.27 -2.88
N LEU A 281 -23.38 5.04 -3.20
CA LEU A 281 -24.17 3.92 -2.70
C LEU A 281 -24.73 3.11 -3.87
N THR A 282 -24.65 1.79 -3.74
CA THR A 282 -25.22 0.83 -4.69
C THR A 282 -26.07 -0.16 -3.93
N SER A 283 -27.27 -0.38 -4.42
CA SER A 283 -28.16 -1.46 -4.01
C SER A 283 -27.81 -2.72 -4.78
N LEU A 284 -27.73 -3.84 -4.07
CA LEU A 284 -27.48 -5.17 -4.61
C LEU A 284 -28.67 -6.06 -4.28
N TYR A 285 -29.54 -6.23 -5.26
CA TYR A 285 -30.71 -7.09 -5.17
C TYR A 285 -30.34 -8.50 -5.63
N VAL A 286 -30.58 -9.50 -4.79
CA VAL A 286 -30.25 -10.91 -5.06
C VAL A 286 -31.52 -11.72 -5.02
N SER A 287 -31.81 -12.42 -6.12
CA SER A 287 -32.93 -13.37 -6.25
C SER A 287 -32.44 -14.72 -6.76
N CYS A 288 -33.34 -15.70 -6.88
CA CYS A 288 -32.98 -17.08 -7.17
C CYS A 288 -32.21 -17.26 -8.50
N ASP A 289 -32.52 -16.47 -9.53
CA ASP A 289 -31.98 -16.60 -10.89
C ASP A 289 -31.24 -15.35 -11.37
N SER A 290 -31.38 -14.23 -10.66
CA SER A 290 -30.84 -12.96 -11.11
C SER A 290 -30.34 -12.09 -9.96
N VAL A 291 -29.33 -11.30 -10.29
CA VAL A 291 -28.74 -10.26 -9.44
C VAL A 291 -28.94 -8.94 -10.15
N LEU A 292 -29.47 -7.94 -9.44
CA LEU A 292 -29.56 -6.58 -9.93
C LEU A 292 -28.65 -5.67 -9.11
N ILE A 293 -27.86 -4.86 -9.80
CA ILE A 293 -27.23 -3.70 -9.19
C ILE A 293 -28.01 -2.46 -9.55
N GLY A 294 -28.19 -1.57 -8.58
CA GLY A 294 -28.88 -0.31 -8.75
C GLY A 294 -28.16 0.81 -8.03
N SER A 295 -28.03 1.97 -8.64
CA SER A 295 -27.67 3.20 -7.94
C SER A 295 -28.70 4.25 -8.28
N ALA A 296 -29.31 4.85 -7.26
CA ALA A 296 -30.39 5.80 -7.47
C ALA A 296 -30.41 6.92 -6.43
N THR A 297 -30.71 8.13 -6.92
CA THR A 297 -31.16 9.28 -6.13
C THR A 297 -32.68 9.45 -6.29
N GLN A 298 -33.22 10.56 -5.80
CA GLN A 298 -34.63 10.90 -5.98
C GLN A 298 -35.02 11.13 -7.46
N THR A 299 -34.07 11.50 -8.32
CA THR A 299 -34.38 11.92 -9.71
C THR A 299 -33.66 11.11 -10.78
N GLU A 300 -32.60 10.39 -10.43
CA GLU A 300 -31.73 9.68 -11.36
C GLU A 300 -31.51 8.26 -10.86
N GLY A 301 -31.51 7.28 -11.76
CA GLY A 301 -31.27 5.88 -11.40
C GLY A 301 -30.62 5.11 -12.56
N CYS A 302 -29.66 4.26 -12.23
CA CYS A 302 -29.04 3.31 -13.14
C CYS A 302 -29.17 1.91 -12.55
N TYR A 303 -29.60 0.96 -13.38
CA TYR A 303 -29.91 -0.40 -12.97
C TYR A 303 -29.50 -1.40 -14.05
N GLN A 304 -28.96 -2.54 -13.63
CA GLN A 304 -28.61 -3.62 -14.54
C GLN A 304 -28.86 -4.97 -13.90
N PHE A 305 -29.51 -5.86 -14.65
CA PHE A 305 -29.65 -7.26 -14.32
C PHE A 305 -28.46 -8.09 -14.82
N PHE A 306 -28.06 -9.05 -14.01
CA PHE A 306 -27.14 -10.12 -14.34
C PHE A 306 -27.80 -11.46 -14.05
N GLU A 307 -27.72 -12.37 -15.01
CA GLU A 307 -28.05 -13.77 -14.76
C GLU A 307 -26.97 -14.38 -13.87
N THR A 308 -27.38 -15.07 -12.82
CA THR A 308 -26.45 -15.83 -11.97
C THR A 308 -26.37 -17.28 -12.43
N LYS A 309 -25.15 -17.85 -12.47
CA LYS A 309 -24.94 -19.27 -12.78
C LYS A 309 -25.18 -20.18 -11.58
N ILE A 310 -25.30 -19.59 -10.39
CA ILE A 310 -25.57 -20.29 -9.14
C ILE A 310 -26.91 -19.81 -8.62
N ALA A 311 -27.80 -20.74 -8.32
CA ALA A 311 -29.07 -20.43 -7.69
C ALA A 311 -28.82 -19.81 -6.31
N ALA A 312 -29.28 -18.57 -6.12
CA ALA A 312 -29.11 -17.85 -4.87
C ALA A 312 -30.25 -18.18 -3.88
N SER A 313 -30.45 -17.31 -2.88
CA SER A 313 -31.57 -17.39 -1.94
C SER A 313 -32.93 -17.53 -2.65
N PRO A 314 -33.84 -18.39 -2.14
CA PRO A 314 -35.18 -18.56 -2.70
C PRO A 314 -36.08 -17.33 -2.48
N ALA A 315 -35.80 -16.51 -1.47
CA ALA A 315 -36.46 -15.23 -1.25
C ALA A 315 -35.53 -14.09 -1.66
N PRO A 316 -36.05 -13.01 -2.29
CA PRO A 316 -35.24 -11.88 -2.69
C PRO A 316 -34.70 -11.14 -1.48
N ILE A 317 -33.43 -10.73 -1.56
CA ILE A 317 -32.74 -9.97 -0.52
C ILE A 317 -32.13 -8.73 -1.14
N LEU A 318 -32.19 -7.60 -0.43
CA LEU A 318 -31.56 -6.35 -0.84
C LEU A 318 -30.44 -5.99 0.12
N TYR A 319 -29.28 -5.68 -0.44
CA TYR A 319 -28.15 -5.15 0.31
C TYR A 319 -27.79 -3.75 -0.17
N SER A 320 -27.20 -2.96 0.72
CA SER A 320 -26.54 -1.71 0.39
C SER A 320 -25.02 -1.88 0.48
N VAL A 321 -24.30 -1.26 -0.45
CA VAL A 321 -22.84 -1.32 -0.52
C VAL A 321 -22.27 -0.01 -1.03
N THR A 322 -21.12 0.38 -0.47
CA THR A 322 -20.40 1.55 -0.97
C THR A 322 -19.91 1.30 -2.39
N THR A 323 -20.37 2.09 -3.38
CA THR A 323 -20.05 1.89 -4.80
C THR A 323 -18.54 1.88 -5.04
N SER A 324 -17.79 2.75 -4.36
CA SER A 324 -16.33 2.82 -4.51
C SER A 324 -15.61 1.58 -4.04
N GLN A 325 -16.11 0.93 -2.97
CA GLN A 325 -15.53 -0.31 -2.45
C GLN A 325 -15.86 -1.47 -3.38
N LEU A 326 -17.11 -1.59 -3.81
CA LEU A 326 -17.54 -2.63 -4.75
C LEU A 326 -16.79 -2.53 -6.08
N LYS A 327 -16.67 -1.33 -6.65
CA LYS A 327 -15.93 -1.09 -7.89
C LYS A 327 -14.47 -1.52 -7.76
N ARG A 328 -13.80 -1.17 -6.64
CA ARG A 328 -12.40 -1.57 -6.39
C ARG A 328 -12.25 -3.09 -6.31
N ALA A 329 -13.17 -3.78 -5.64
CA ALA A 329 -13.16 -5.24 -5.56
C ALA A 329 -13.27 -5.88 -6.96
N PHE A 330 -14.18 -5.40 -7.81
CA PHE A 330 -14.30 -5.89 -9.19
C PHE A 330 -13.10 -5.51 -10.09
N ASP A 331 -12.51 -4.33 -9.89
CA ASP A 331 -11.27 -3.94 -10.58
C ASP A 331 -10.10 -4.87 -10.19
N GLN A 332 -10.04 -5.34 -8.94
CA GLN A 332 -9.08 -6.36 -8.50
C GLN A 332 -9.33 -7.70 -9.20
N CYS A 333 -10.56 -8.21 -9.21
CA CYS A 333 -10.90 -9.43 -9.96
C CYS A 333 -10.52 -9.33 -11.44
N LYS A 334 -10.73 -8.16 -12.06
CA LYS A 334 -10.35 -7.90 -13.46
C LYS A 334 -8.84 -7.96 -13.67
N LYS A 335 -8.04 -7.39 -12.77
CA LYS A 335 -6.56 -7.47 -12.83
C LYS A 335 -6.04 -8.91 -12.75
N LEU A 336 -6.80 -9.78 -12.07
CA LEU A 336 -6.50 -11.20 -11.90
C LEU A 336 -7.06 -12.07 -13.04
N ASN A 337 -7.58 -11.46 -14.11
CA ASN A 337 -8.19 -12.14 -15.25
C ASN A 337 -9.37 -13.06 -14.88
N VAL A 338 -10.05 -12.79 -13.76
CA VAL A 338 -11.26 -13.51 -13.36
C VAL A 338 -12.40 -13.11 -14.31
N LYS A 339 -12.97 -14.10 -15.01
CA LYS A 339 -14.08 -13.88 -15.96
C LYS A 339 -15.42 -13.77 -15.26
N GLU A 340 -15.63 -14.64 -14.27
CA GLU A 340 -16.83 -14.78 -13.47
C GLU A 340 -16.40 -14.71 -12.00
N ALA A 341 -16.99 -13.80 -11.22
CA ALA A 341 -16.77 -13.76 -9.78
C ALA A 341 -17.88 -14.55 -9.10
N PHE A 342 -17.51 -15.39 -8.15
CA PHE A 342 -18.44 -16.07 -7.27
C PHE A 342 -18.51 -15.28 -5.97
N LEU A 343 -19.71 -14.88 -5.58
CA LEU A 343 -19.92 -14.01 -4.44
C LEU A 343 -20.67 -14.75 -3.36
N GLN A 344 -20.24 -14.56 -2.13
CA GLN A 344 -20.94 -15.05 -0.94
C GLN A 344 -21.20 -13.87 -0.01
N VAL A 345 -22.42 -13.77 0.49
CA VAL A 345 -22.75 -12.90 1.60
C VAL A 345 -22.42 -13.67 2.87
N LEU A 346 -21.48 -13.13 3.64
CA LEU A 346 -20.89 -13.70 4.84
C LEU A 346 -21.39 -12.93 6.05
N ILE A 347 -21.89 -13.62 7.07
CA ILE A 347 -22.27 -13.04 8.36
C ILE A 347 -21.16 -13.38 9.36
N ALA A 348 -20.51 -12.35 9.89
CA ALA A 348 -19.49 -12.48 10.93
C ALA A 348 -20.15 -12.79 12.30
N PRO A 349 -19.38 -13.28 13.30
CA PRO A 349 -19.91 -13.61 14.63
C PRO A 349 -20.56 -12.44 15.37
N ASP A 350 -20.19 -11.20 15.03
CA ASP A 350 -20.77 -9.96 15.57
C ASP A 350 -22.09 -9.55 14.85
N GLY A 351 -22.50 -10.29 13.82
CA GLY A 351 -23.67 -10.02 13.00
C GLY A 351 -23.44 -9.10 11.80
N CYS A 352 -22.23 -8.55 11.64
CA CYS A 352 -21.87 -7.74 10.47
C CYS A 352 -21.86 -8.59 9.20
N ARG A 353 -22.17 -7.95 8.05
CA ARG A 353 -22.18 -8.63 6.75
C ARG A 353 -21.05 -8.16 5.85
N GLU A 354 -20.45 -9.11 5.17
CA GLU A 354 -19.43 -8.88 4.15
C GLU A 354 -19.77 -9.64 2.87
N LEU A 355 -19.47 -9.03 1.74
CA LEU A 355 -19.51 -9.66 0.44
C LEU A 355 -18.12 -10.19 0.11
N GLY A 356 -17.93 -11.51 0.21
CA GLY A 356 -16.70 -12.19 -0.21
C GLY A 356 -16.72 -12.47 -1.71
N LEU A 357 -15.68 -12.07 -2.42
CA LEU A 357 -15.49 -12.34 -3.86
C LEU A 357 -14.47 -13.47 -4.04
N TYR A 358 -14.87 -14.55 -4.70
CA TYR A 358 -14.09 -15.76 -4.90
C TYR A 358 -13.77 -15.97 -6.39
N LYS A 359 -12.60 -16.56 -6.66
CA LYS A 359 -12.15 -16.88 -8.04
C LYS A 359 -12.96 -18.00 -8.69
N ASP A 360 -13.42 -18.96 -7.91
CA ASP A 360 -14.19 -20.14 -8.32
C ASP A 360 -15.00 -20.68 -7.13
N THR A 361 -15.85 -21.69 -7.37
CA THR A 361 -16.71 -22.30 -6.34
C THR A 361 -15.98 -23.24 -5.38
N GLY A 362 -14.76 -23.66 -5.70
CA GLY A 362 -13.93 -24.52 -4.86
C GLY A 362 -12.93 -23.77 -4.00
N ALA A 363 -12.78 -22.46 -4.21
CA ALA A 363 -11.91 -21.59 -3.44
C ALA A 363 -12.34 -21.56 -1.97
N LYS A 364 -11.38 -21.75 -1.06
CA LYS A 364 -11.63 -21.79 0.39
C LYS A 364 -11.72 -20.39 0.98
N HIS A 365 -10.98 -19.44 0.42
CA HIS A 365 -10.90 -18.07 0.92
C HIS A 365 -11.24 -17.09 -0.20
N PRO A 366 -11.82 -15.92 0.14
CA PRO A 366 -12.10 -14.90 -0.84
C PRO A 366 -10.80 -14.29 -1.38
N ILE A 367 -10.85 -13.79 -2.61
CA ILE A 367 -9.88 -12.84 -3.14
C ILE A 367 -9.92 -11.59 -2.27
N CYS A 368 -11.10 -11.03 -2.04
CA CYS A 368 -11.32 -9.84 -1.22
C CYS A 368 -12.73 -9.83 -0.62
N THR A 369 -12.92 -9.01 0.42
CA THR A 369 -14.22 -8.78 1.06
C THR A 369 -14.61 -7.31 0.97
N VAL A 370 -15.92 -7.04 0.92
CA VAL A 370 -16.49 -5.69 0.93
C VAL A 370 -17.60 -5.64 1.99
N ALA A 371 -17.57 -4.66 2.89
CA ALA A 371 -18.64 -4.48 3.87
C ALA A 371 -19.98 -4.14 3.17
N ILE A 372 -21.05 -4.78 3.61
CA ILE A 372 -22.41 -4.57 3.09
C ILE A 372 -23.42 -4.52 4.24
N GLU A 373 -24.54 -3.87 4.01
CA GLU A 373 -25.64 -3.81 4.99
C GLU A 373 -26.91 -4.39 4.39
N LEU A 374 -27.74 -5.00 5.23
CA LEU A 374 -29.05 -5.49 4.82
C LEU A 374 -30.03 -4.31 4.74
N ASP A 375 -30.69 -4.14 3.59
CA ASP A 375 -31.64 -3.06 3.36
C ASP A 375 -33.07 -3.61 3.28
N THR A 376 -33.68 -3.82 4.45
CA THR A 376 -35.05 -4.34 4.54
C THR A 376 -36.10 -3.34 4.06
N ASP A 377 -35.87 -2.05 4.32
CA ASP A 377 -36.85 -0.99 4.04
C ASP A 377 -36.88 -0.64 2.53
N GLY A 378 -35.75 -0.78 1.84
CA GLY A 378 -35.62 -0.56 0.40
C GLY A 378 -36.10 -1.72 -0.48
N LEU A 379 -36.35 -2.91 0.09
CA LEU A 379 -36.69 -4.11 -0.69
C LEU A 379 -38.00 -3.96 -1.48
N GLU A 380 -39.09 -3.54 -0.83
CA GLU A 380 -40.39 -3.34 -1.48
C GLU A 380 -40.34 -2.25 -2.57
N PRO A 381 -39.76 -1.06 -2.33
CA PRO A 381 -39.52 -0.07 -3.38
C PRO A 381 -38.69 -0.60 -4.57
N MET A 382 -37.67 -1.43 -4.30
CA MET A 382 -36.86 -2.04 -5.34
C MET A 382 -37.67 -3.03 -6.18
N ILE A 383 -38.49 -3.86 -5.55
CA ILE A 383 -39.39 -4.80 -6.26
C ILE A 383 -40.34 -4.02 -7.18
N HIS A 384 -40.98 -2.96 -6.70
CA HIS A 384 -41.83 -2.11 -7.54
C HIS A 384 -41.07 -1.48 -8.72
N THR A 385 -39.84 -1.02 -8.47
CA THR A 385 -38.97 -0.48 -9.53
C THR A 385 -38.68 -1.54 -10.59
N ILE A 386 -38.36 -2.77 -10.17
CA ILE A 386 -38.11 -3.90 -11.06
C ILE A 386 -39.36 -4.24 -11.89
N GLU A 387 -40.52 -4.35 -11.25
CA GLU A 387 -41.78 -4.66 -11.91
C GLU A 387 -42.14 -3.61 -12.97
N TYR A 388 -42.00 -2.33 -12.63
CA TYR A 388 -42.23 -1.23 -13.57
C TYR A 388 -41.31 -1.33 -14.80
N HIS A 389 -40.00 -1.55 -14.61
CA HIS A 389 -39.06 -1.66 -15.73
C HIS A 389 -39.30 -2.90 -16.60
N LYS A 390 -39.79 -4.02 -16.03
CA LYS A 390 -40.22 -5.20 -16.81
C LYS A 390 -41.36 -4.90 -17.79
N THR A 391 -42.14 -3.84 -17.56
CA THR A 391 -43.20 -3.42 -18.50
C THR A 391 -42.70 -2.57 -19.67
N MET A 392 -41.47 -2.04 -19.59
CA MET A 392 -40.90 -1.20 -20.63
C MET A 392 -40.40 -2.04 -21.81
N LYS A 393 -40.63 -1.55 -23.03
CA LYS A 393 -39.98 -2.08 -24.23
C LYS A 393 -38.75 -1.24 -24.55
N PRO A 394 -37.63 -1.84 -24.97
CA PRO A 394 -36.49 -1.08 -25.46
C PRO A 394 -36.95 -0.16 -26.59
N ALA A 395 -36.53 1.10 -26.57
CA ALA A 395 -36.72 1.96 -27.72
C ALA A 395 -35.96 1.35 -28.90
N GLN A 396 -36.67 0.88 -29.93
CA GLN A 396 -36.04 0.60 -31.21
C GLN A 396 -35.51 1.94 -31.72
N GLY A 397 -34.20 2.09 -31.77
CA GLY A 397 -33.61 3.18 -32.52
C GLY A 397 -33.97 2.97 -33.97
N ASP A 398 -34.86 3.80 -34.51
CA ASP A 398 -35.04 3.95 -35.95
C ASP A 398 -33.67 4.33 -36.54
N LEU A 399 -32.97 3.32 -37.05
CA LEU A 399 -31.93 3.51 -38.04
C LEU A 399 -32.66 4.08 -39.26
N PHE A 400 -32.65 5.40 -39.39
CA PHE A 400 -32.97 6.05 -40.65
C PHE A 400 -32.19 5.33 -41.76
N THR A 401 -32.92 4.54 -42.54
CA THR A 401 -32.50 4.07 -43.84
C THR A 401 -32.32 5.31 -44.71
N THR A 402 -31.06 5.69 -44.95
CA THR A 402 -30.72 6.57 -46.06
C THR A 402 -31.00 5.82 -47.36
N GLU A 403 -32.09 6.17 -48.03
CA GLU A 403 -32.20 6.03 -49.49
C GLU A 403 -31.49 7.21 -50.18
#